data_AF-A0A0T7BQW3-F1
#
_entry.id   AF-A0A0T7BQW3-F1
#
_cell.length_a   1.000
_cell.length_b   1.000
_cell.length_c   1.000
_cell.angle_alpha   90.00
_cell.angle_beta   90.00
_cell.angle_gamma   90.00
#
_symmetry.space_group_name_H-M   'P 1'
#
loop_
_entity.id
_entity.type
_entity.pdbx_description
1 polymer ?
#
loop_
_entity_poly.entity_id
_entity_poly.type
_entity_poly.pdbx_seq_one_letter_code
_entity_poly.pdbx_strand_id
1 'polypeptide(L)'
;MGIMGTVFNRTGTGGNDNSQDKRTYQGDHNLDIDTTLKPTDDNVISPLNQNNWESIRTQSVVISPTYFTKEQADNLKKLARQKKLEATQTKRAYKSLKTLEKTDATVHVEHRNYQKTVAKSEATKQRSNASLSRQLHRLRPEYVQMGKSIERAESKAERRITELKAKVEAAI
;
A
#
# COMPACT_ATOMS: atom_id res chain seq x y z
N MET A 1 29.65 26.78 51.09
CA MET A 1 28.75 27.72 50.40
C MET A 1 28.11 26.95 49.25
N GLY A 2 26.81 26.77 49.09
CA GLY A 2 25.64 27.29 49.78
C GLY A 2 24.46 27.06 48.82
N ILE A 3 23.58 26.12 49.20
CA ILE A 3 22.11 26.19 49.11
C ILE A 3 21.45 26.14 47.70
N MET A 4 20.67 25.04 47.50
CA MET A 4 19.31 24.89 46.92
C MET A 4 18.93 25.64 45.62
N GLY A 5 18.06 25.14 44.76
CA GLY A 5 17.08 24.07 44.88
C GLY A 5 15.89 24.40 43.98
N THR A 6 15.26 23.36 43.45
CA THR A 6 14.00 23.39 42.71
C THR A 6 12.88 24.09 43.48
N VAL A 7 12.09 24.96 42.82
CA VAL A 7 10.76 25.34 43.31
C VAL A 7 9.76 25.49 42.15
N PHE A 8 8.74 24.63 42.20
CA PHE A 8 7.45 24.74 41.53
C PHE A 8 6.60 25.88 42.14
N ASN A 9 5.86 26.64 41.32
CA ASN A 9 4.51 27.20 41.58
C ASN A 9 4.13 28.06 40.36
N ARG A 10 3.11 27.78 39.52
CA ARG A 10 1.67 27.58 39.74
C ARG A 10 0.92 28.87 40.13
N THR A 11 0.48 29.59 39.10
CA THR A 11 -0.73 30.45 39.03
C THR A 11 -1.14 30.42 37.54
N GLY A 12 -2.29 29.91 37.10
CA GLY A 12 -3.61 29.89 37.72
C GLY A 12 -4.36 31.18 37.38
N THR A 13 -4.78 31.34 36.11
CA THR A 13 -5.81 32.30 35.66
C THR A 13 -6.22 31.90 34.24
N GLY A 14 -7.41 31.33 34.06
CA GLY A 14 -8.55 32.07 33.51
C GLY A 14 -8.48 32.05 31.98
N GLY A 15 -9.12 31.13 31.28
CA GLY A 15 -10.57 31.11 31.15
C GLY A 15 -10.96 32.04 30.01
N ASN A 16 -11.04 31.50 28.78
CA ASN A 16 -11.93 32.07 27.77
C ASN A 16 -12.43 30.94 26.87
N ASP A 17 -13.68 30.58 27.11
CA ASP A 17 -14.46 29.61 26.38
C ASP A 17 -14.72 30.12 24.96
N ASN A 18 -13.97 29.61 23.99
CA ASN A 18 -14.42 29.60 22.61
C ASN A 18 -14.36 28.15 22.10
N SER A 19 -15.51 27.50 22.26
CA SER A 19 -15.84 26.13 21.85
C SER A 19 -15.92 25.99 20.32
N GLN A 20 -14.94 26.50 19.57
CA GLN A 20 -14.86 26.31 18.11
C GLN A 20 -13.63 25.53 17.64
N ASP A 21 -12.59 25.38 18.47
CA ASP A 21 -11.47 24.50 18.17
C ASP A 21 -11.58 23.17 18.91
N LYS A 22 -12.62 22.39 18.57
CA LYS A 22 -12.49 20.93 18.71
C LYS A 22 -11.40 20.52 17.74
N ARG A 23 -10.21 20.26 18.28
CA ARG A 23 -9.13 19.57 17.60
C ARG A 23 -9.68 18.28 17.02
N THR A 24 -10.09 18.32 15.75
CA THR A 24 -10.34 17.16 14.92
C THR A 24 -8.99 16.53 14.65
N TYR A 25 -8.47 15.82 15.66
CA TYR A 25 -7.41 14.85 15.46
C TYR A 25 -8.03 13.65 14.70
N GLN A 26 -8.38 13.88 13.44
CA GLN A 26 -8.56 12.82 12.46
C GLN A 26 -7.15 12.48 11.98
N GLY A 27 -6.54 11.54 12.70
CA GLY A 27 -5.55 10.68 12.08
C GLY A 27 -6.18 10.06 10.83
N ASP A 28 -5.40 10.05 9.75
CA ASP A 28 -5.71 9.54 8.43
C ASP A 28 -6.19 8.07 8.48
N HIS A 29 -7.47 7.89 8.77
CA HIS A 29 -8.19 6.62 8.74
C HIS A 29 -9.63 6.93 8.33
N ASN A 30 -10.14 6.19 7.34
CA ASN A 30 -11.50 6.35 6.79
C ASN A 30 -12.59 5.78 7.73
N LEU A 31 -12.38 5.87 9.05
CA LEU A 31 -13.31 5.40 10.06
C LEU A 31 -14.02 6.62 10.65
N ASP A 32 -15.17 6.93 10.08
CA ASP A 32 -16.07 7.93 10.63
C ASP A 32 -16.60 7.42 11.99
N ILE A 33 -16.46 8.24 13.03
CA ILE A 33 -16.93 7.93 14.40
C ILE A 33 -18.42 7.63 14.38
N ASP A 34 -19.18 8.33 13.53
CA ASP A 34 -20.62 8.14 13.37
C ASP A 34 -20.94 6.82 12.64
N THR A 35 -20.00 6.23 11.92
CA THR A 35 -20.17 4.90 11.29
C THR A 35 -19.67 3.75 12.17
N THR A 36 -18.64 4.01 12.98
CA THR A 36 -18.03 3.00 13.85
C THR A 36 -18.76 2.83 15.18
N LEU A 37 -19.49 3.84 15.63
CA LEU A 37 -20.36 3.76 16.83
C LEU A 37 -21.83 3.53 16.48
N LYS A 38 -22.18 3.37 15.21
CA LYS A 38 -23.54 3.00 14.82
C LYS A 38 -23.86 1.59 15.32
N PRO A 39 -24.97 1.40 16.04
CA PRO A 39 -25.42 0.07 16.39
C PRO A 39 -25.62 -0.75 15.11
N THR A 40 -25.27 -2.03 15.16
CA THR A 40 -25.32 -2.93 13.99
C THR A 40 -26.73 -3.10 13.38
N ASP A 41 -27.76 -2.67 14.12
CA ASP A 41 -29.19 -2.68 13.79
C ASP A 41 -29.89 -1.66 14.72
N ASP A 42 -31.00 -1.05 14.30
CA ASP A 42 -31.84 -0.13 15.11
C ASP A 42 -32.29 -0.73 16.45
N ASN A 43 -32.18 -2.05 16.58
CA ASN A 43 -32.55 -2.85 17.74
C ASN A 43 -31.36 -3.32 18.60
N VAL A 44 -30.12 -2.85 18.36
CA VAL A 44 -28.96 -3.22 19.20
C VAL A 44 -28.92 -2.38 20.47
N ILE A 45 -28.56 -3.03 21.59
CA ILE A 45 -28.48 -2.42 22.92
C ILE A 45 -27.53 -1.21 22.88
N SER A 46 -28.12 -0.03 23.00
CA SER A 46 -27.43 1.22 23.28
C SER A 46 -28.04 1.83 24.54
N PRO A 47 -27.39 2.81 25.19
CA PRO A 47 -27.96 3.53 26.33
C PRO A 47 -29.37 4.11 26.05
N LEU A 48 -29.75 4.24 24.78
CA LEU A 48 -31.01 4.81 24.30
C LEU A 48 -32.06 3.76 23.90
N ASN A 49 -31.72 2.46 23.82
CA ASN A 49 -32.66 1.40 23.42
C ASN A 49 -32.40 0.11 24.22
N GLN A 50 -33.03 0.00 25.40
CA GLN A 50 -32.73 -1.04 26.39
C GLN A 50 -33.47 -2.38 26.17
N ASN A 51 -34.43 -2.46 25.24
CA ASN A 51 -35.36 -3.60 25.16
C ASN A 51 -35.83 -3.92 23.73
N ASN A 52 -34.91 -4.08 22.78
CA ASN A 52 -35.24 -4.87 21.60
C ASN A 52 -34.18 -5.94 21.36
N TRP A 53 -34.63 -7.17 21.16
CA TRP A 53 -33.77 -8.35 21.05
C TRP A 53 -34.28 -9.30 19.96
N GLU A 54 -35.21 -8.85 19.12
CA GLU A 54 -35.86 -9.70 18.12
C GLU A 54 -34.91 -10.11 17.00
N SER A 55 -33.92 -9.30 16.62
CA SER A 55 -33.01 -9.63 15.51
C SER A 55 -31.85 -10.58 15.87
N ILE A 56 -31.55 -10.78 17.16
CA ILE A 56 -30.39 -11.56 17.62
C ILE A 56 -30.79 -12.93 18.18
N ARG A 57 -32.07 -13.15 18.56
CA ARG A 57 -32.50 -14.33 19.31
C ARG A 57 -33.24 -15.36 18.46
N THR A 58 -32.94 -16.64 18.67
CA THR A 58 -33.63 -17.75 18.01
C THR A 58 -34.99 -18.09 18.63
N GLN A 59 -35.27 -17.58 19.83
CA GLN A 59 -36.51 -17.75 20.57
C GLN A 59 -36.81 -16.42 21.29
N SER A 60 -38.08 -16.02 21.36
CA SER A 60 -38.49 -14.86 22.14
C SER A 60 -38.22 -15.07 23.63
N VAL A 61 -37.96 -13.97 24.36
CA VAL A 61 -37.84 -14.05 25.82
C VAL A 61 -39.21 -14.21 26.43
N VAL A 62 -39.29 -15.12 27.40
CA VAL A 62 -40.48 -15.33 28.21
C VAL A 62 -40.54 -14.21 29.25
N ILE A 63 -41.47 -13.27 29.07
CA ILE A 63 -41.58 -12.04 29.88
C ILE A 63 -42.38 -12.30 31.17
N SER A 64 -43.29 -13.28 31.17
CA SER A 64 -44.13 -13.65 32.31
C SER A 64 -43.99 -15.14 32.63
N PRO A 65 -44.11 -15.59 33.90
CA PRO A 65 -44.01 -17.01 34.25
C PRO A 65 -45.04 -17.87 33.49
N THR A 66 -44.57 -18.85 32.72
CA THR A 66 -45.42 -19.76 31.93
C THR A 66 -45.00 -21.22 32.14
N TYR A 67 -45.97 -22.12 32.26
CA TYR A 67 -45.72 -23.56 32.28
C TYR A 67 -45.57 -24.10 30.86
N PHE A 68 -44.54 -24.92 30.63
CA PHE A 68 -44.31 -25.60 29.35
C PHE A 68 -44.74 -27.06 29.44
N THR A 69 -45.36 -27.56 28.37
CA THR A 69 -45.62 -28.99 28.25
C THR A 69 -44.31 -29.75 27.98
N LYS A 70 -44.29 -31.05 28.27
CA LYS A 70 -43.12 -31.91 28.02
C LYS A 70 -42.65 -31.84 26.56
N GLU A 71 -43.60 -31.85 25.62
CA GLU A 71 -43.32 -31.78 24.18
C GLU A 71 -42.70 -30.43 23.77
N GLN A 72 -43.21 -29.33 24.32
CA GLN A 72 -42.65 -28.00 24.09
C GLN A 72 -41.21 -27.91 24.63
N ALA A 73 -40.95 -28.44 25.83
CA ALA A 73 -39.62 -28.48 26.41
C ALA A 73 -38.63 -29.33 25.57
N ASP A 74 -39.06 -30.49 25.09
CA ASP A 74 -38.23 -31.36 24.26
C ASP A 74 -37.91 -30.74 22.88
N ASN A 75 -38.86 -30.02 22.29
CA ASN A 75 -38.64 -29.28 21.04
C ASN A 75 -37.64 -28.13 21.22
N LEU A 76 -37.77 -27.35 22.32
CA LEU A 76 -36.81 -26.31 22.68
C LEU A 76 -35.41 -26.88 22.88
N LYS A 77 -35.29 -28.04 23.53
CA LYS A 77 -34.01 -28.72 23.74
C LYS A 77 -33.36 -29.14 22.43
N LYS A 78 -34.13 -29.63 21.46
CA LYS A 78 -33.64 -29.98 20.11
C LYS A 78 -33.17 -28.72 19.36
N LEU A 79 -33.97 -27.67 19.37
CA LEU A 79 -33.63 -26.39 18.73
C LEU A 79 -32.35 -25.78 19.32
N ALA A 80 -32.22 -25.78 20.66
CA ALA A 80 -31.03 -25.32 21.34
C ALA A 80 -29.77 -26.11 20.95
N ARG A 81 -29.87 -27.45 20.83
CA ARG A 81 -28.75 -28.29 20.37
C ARG A 81 -28.35 -27.96 18.93
N GLN A 82 -29.32 -27.81 18.04
CA GLN A 82 -29.07 -27.45 16.64
C GLN A 82 -28.37 -26.09 16.54
N LYS A 83 -28.89 -25.06 17.21
CA LYS A 83 -28.31 -23.71 17.17
C LYS A 83 -26.93 -23.64 17.78
N LYS A 84 -26.67 -24.43 18.82
CA LYS A 84 -25.31 -24.59 19.38
C LYS A 84 -24.35 -25.17 18.33
N LEU A 85 -24.76 -26.20 17.59
CA LEU A 85 -23.94 -26.79 16.52
C LEU A 85 -23.70 -25.78 15.40
N GLU A 86 -24.75 -25.12 14.90
CA GLU A 86 -24.65 -24.07 13.89
C GLU A 86 -23.67 -22.98 14.33
N ALA A 87 -23.80 -22.46 15.55
CA ALA A 87 -22.88 -21.43 16.08
C ALA A 87 -21.42 -21.92 16.13
N THR A 88 -21.17 -23.17 16.52
CA THR A 88 -19.80 -23.71 16.52
C THR A 88 -19.22 -23.85 15.11
N GLN A 89 -20.03 -24.25 14.13
CA GLN A 89 -19.58 -24.34 12.74
C GLN A 89 -19.37 -22.97 12.13
N THR A 90 -20.27 -22.02 12.38
CA THR A 90 -20.13 -20.62 11.95
C THR A 90 -18.86 -19.99 12.51
N LYS A 91 -18.55 -20.22 13.81
CA LYS A 91 -17.29 -19.77 14.41
C LYS A 91 -16.06 -20.35 13.70
N ARG A 92 -16.11 -21.62 13.30
CA ARG A 92 -15.01 -22.27 12.55
C ARG A 92 -14.91 -21.69 11.13
N ALA A 93 -16.02 -21.52 10.44
CA ALA A 93 -16.08 -20.93 9.11
C ALA A 93 -15.48 -19.52 9.09
N TYR A 94 -15.88 -18.63 10.00
CA TYR A 94 -15.32 -17.28 10.06
C TYR A 94 -13.82 -17.26 10.38
N LYS A 95 -13.32 -18.21 11.20
CA LYS A 95 -11.87 -18.34 11.41
C LYS A 95 -11.15 -18.76 10.14
N SER A 96 -11.71 -19.71 9.38
CA SER A 96 -11.14 -20.14 8.10
C SER A 96 -11.17 -19.01 7.07
N LEU A 97 -12.29 -18.29 6.94
CA LEU A 97 -12.41 -17.13 6.05
C LEU A 97 -11.39 -16.05 6.40
N LYS A 98 -11.21 -15.74 7.69
CA LYS A 98 -10.16 -14.81 8.15
C LYS A 98 -8.77 -15.25 7.73
N THR A 99 -8.49 -16.55 7.75
CA THR A 99 -7.19 -17.08 7.30
C THR A 99 -7.04 -16.94 5.79
N LEU A 100 -8.09 -17.23 5.01
CA LEU A 100 -8.09 -17.07 3.55
C LEU A 100 -7.82 -15.61 3.14
N GLU A 101 -8.52 -14.65 3.75
CA GLU A 101 -8.30 -13.22 3.49
C GLU A 101 -6.85 -12.79 3.77
N LYS A 102 -6.24 -13.33 4.83
CA LYS A 102 -4.84 -13.07 5.16
C LYS A 102 -3.89 -13.68 4.13
N THR A 103 -4.17 -14.90 3.66
CA THR A 103 -3.33 -15.53 2.63
C THR A 103 -3.44 -14.78 1.31
N ASP A 104 -4.63 -14.35 0.93
CA ASP A 104 -4.86 -13.58 -0.30
C ASP A 104 -4.15 -12.22 -0.23
N ALA A 105 -4.25 -11.53 0.90
CA ALA A 105 -3.50 -10.29 1.13
C ALA A 105 -1.97 -10.50 0.99
N THR A 106 -1.44 -11.63 1.49
CA THR A 106 -0.01 -11.96 1.37
C THR A 106 0.40 -12.14 -0.09
N VAL A 107 -0.38 -12.91 -0.87
CA VAL A 107 -0.14 -13.11 -2.31
C VAL A 107 -0.21 -11.78 -3.06
N HIS A 108 -1.18 -10.93 -2.75
CA HIS A 108 -1.30 -9.62 -3.36
C HIS A 108 -0.08 -8.73 -3.09
N VAL A 109 0.41 -8.67 -1.84
CA VAL A 109 1.61 -7.91 -1.48
C VAL A 109 2.83 -8.41 -2.26
N GLU A 110 3.06 -9.72 -2.29
CA GLU A 110 4.20 -10.31 -3.00
C GLU A 110 4.13 -10.06 -4.51
N HIS A 111 2.95 -10.19 -5.10
CA HIS A 111 2.75 -9.88 -6.51
C HIS A 111 3.07 -8.41 -6.84
N ARG A 112 2.68 -7.46 -5.99
CA ARG A 112 3.03 -6.04 -6.17
C ARG A 112 4.53 -5.78 -6.01
N ASN A 113 5.18 -6.46 -5.07
CA ASN A 113 6.63 -6.40 -4.90
C ASN A 113 7.38 -6.93 -6.14
N TYR A 114 6.91 -8.04 -6.71
CA TYR A 114 7.41 -8.58 -7.95
C TYR A 114 7.26 -7.57 -9.10
N GLN A 115 6.06 -7.02 -9.30
CA GLN A 115 5.81 -6.00 -10.34
C GLN A 115 6.72 -4.78 -10.21
N LYS A 116 6.92 -4.27 -8.98
CA LYS A 116 7.85 -3.17 -8.69
C LYS A 116 9.29 -3.51 -9.10
N THR A 117 9.73 -4.73 -8.84
CA THR A 117 11.07 -5.21 -9.18
C THR A 117 11.25 -5.32 -10.70
N VAL A 118 10.25 -5.84 -11.41
CA VAL A 118 10.24 -5.88 -12.87
C VAL A 118 10.34 -4.48 -13.46
N ALA A 119 9.53 -3.53 -12.98
CA ALA A 119 9.57 -2.14 -13.45
C ALA A 119 10.93 -1.47 -13.21
N LYS A 120 11.54 -1.66 -12.03
CA LYS A 120 12.88 -1.13 -11.72
C LYS A 120 13.96 -1.73 -12.63
N SER A 121 13.86 -3.03 -12.90
CA SER A 121 14.77 -3.73 -13.80
C SER A 121 14.67 -3.18 -15.23
N GLU A 122 13.44 -2.95 -15.71
CA GLU A 122 13.21 -2.38 -17.02
C GLU A 122 13.76 -0.96 -17.14
N ALA A 123 13.50 -0.09 -16.15
CA ALA A 123 14.06 1.25 -16.11
C ALA A 123 15.61 1.24 -16.13
N THR A 124 16.23 0.23 -15.52
CA THR A 124 17.69 0.07 -15.53
C THR A 124 18.20 -0.31 -16.92
N LYS A 125 17.54 -1.25 -17.61
CA LYS A 125 17.86 -1.60 -19.00
C LYS A 125 17.71 -0.41 -19.95
N GLN A 126 16.63 0.36 -19.80
CA GLN A 126 16.42 1.54 -20.63
C GLN A 126 17.49 2.62 -20.36
N ARG A 127 17.90 2.78 -19.09
CA ARG A 127 19.01 3.67 -18.74
C ARG A 127 20.34 3.24 -19.36
N SER A 128 20.67 1.95 -19.37
CA SER A 128 21.88 1.46 -20.04
C SER A 128 21.84 1.70 -21.55
N ASN A 129 20.69 1.46 -22.18
CA ASN A 129 20.51 1.73 -23.61
C ASN A 129 20.72 3.22 -23.93
N ALA A 130 20.12 4.10 -23.14
CA ALA A 130 20.28 5.55 -23.30
C ALA A 130 21.73 6.00 -23.07
N SER A 131 22.44 5.40 -22.11
CA SER A 131 23.86 5.69 -21.86
C SER A 131 24.73 5.32 -23.05
N LEU A 132 24.54 4.12 -23.60
CA LEU A 132 25.26 3.65 -24.79
C LEU A 132 24.98 4.58 -25.99
N SER A 133 23.72 4.92 -26.23
CA SER A 133 23.33 5.82 -27.31
C SER A 133 24.05 7.18 -27.18
N ARG A 134 24.05 7.79 -25.99
CA ARG A 134 24.78 9.05 -25.75
C ARG A 134 26.28 8.93 -26.04
N GLN A 135 26.91 7.84 -25.62
CA GLN A 135 28.33 7.61 -25.87
C GLN A 135 28.63 7.46 -27.36
N LEU A 136 27.82 6.68 -28.09
CA LEU A 136 27.95 6.53 -29.54
C LEU A 136 27.78 7.87 -30.26
N HIS A 137 26.79 8.67 -29.87
CA HIS A 137 26.62 10.02 -30.41
C HIS A 137 27.82 10.92 -30.17
N ARG A 138 28.41 10.86 -28.97
CA ARG A 138 29.61 11.63 -28.62
C ARG A 138 30.84 11.21 -29.45
N LEU A 139 30.98 9.94 -29.80
CA LEU A 139 32.12 9.45 -30.60
C LEU A 139 32.01 9.77 -32.10
N ARG A 140 30.80 10.09 -32.61
CA ARG A 140 30.60 10.39 -34.05
C ARG A 140 31.56 11.43 -34.63
N PRO A 141 31.79 12.60 -34.00
CA PRO A 141 32.70 13.61 -34.55
C PRO A 141 34.14 13.11 -34.59
N GLU A 142 34.58 12.31 -33.60
CA GLU A 142 35.92 11.73 -33.57
C GLU A 142 36.12 10.76 -34.74
N TYR A 143 35.16 9.87 -34.99
CA TYR A 143 35.19 9.00 -36.18
C TYR A 143 35.22 9.78 -37.49
N VAL A 144 34.45 10.87 -37.59
CA VAL A 144 34.48 11.75 -38.78
C VAL A 144 35.84 12.42 -38.94
N GLN A 145 36.46 12.88 -37.86
CA GLN A 145 37.81 13.47 -37.91
C GLN A 145 38.87 12.43 -38.31
N MET A 146 38.78 11.20 -37.78
CA MET A 146 39.64 10.10 -38.20
C MET A 146 39.49 9.81 -39.69
N GLY A 147 38.26 9.73 -40.20
CA GLY A 147 38.01 9.57 -41.64
C GLY A 147 38.64 10.68 -42.48
N LYS A 148 38.40 11.95 -42.12
CA LYS A 148 39.03 13.10 -42.79
C LYS A 148 40.55 13.08 -42.73
N SER A 149 41.14 12.55 -41.65
CA SER A 149 42.59 12.45 -41.51
C SER A 149 43.19 11.41 -42.47
N ILE A 150 42.47 10.30 -42.70
CA ILE A 150 42.86 9.25 -43.64
C ILE A 150 42.77 9.79 -45.08
N GLU A 151 41.66 10.43 -45.46
CA GLU A 151 41.49 11.05 -46.79
C GLU A 151 42.61 12.05 -47.11
N ARG A 152 43.02 12.87 -46.12
CA ARG A 152 44.14 13.80 -46.28
C ARG A 152 45.47 13.09 -46.49
N ALA A 153 45.70 11.99 -45.77
CA ALA A 153 46.92 11.20 -45.92
C ALA A 153 46.98 10.54 -47.31
N GLU A 154 45.85 10.01 -47.78
CA GLU A 154 45.71 9.42 -49.12
C GLU A 154 45.96 10.45 -50.22
N SER A 155 45.27 11.59 -50.19
CA SER A 155 45.49 12.66 -51.19
C SER A 155 46.94 13.17 -51.21
N LYS A 156 47.60 13.24 -50.03
CA LYS A 156 49.02 13.61 -49.94
C LYS A 156 49.92 12.55 -50.58
N ALA A 157 49.64 11.27 -50.34
CA ALA A 157 50.38 10.17 -50.94
C ALA A 157 50.21 10.14 -52.47
N GLU A 158 48.98 10.29 -52.97
CA GLU A 158 48.69 10.35 -54.41
C GLU A 158 49.41 11.51 -55.11
N ARG A 159 49.34 12.72 -54.55
CA ARG A 159 50.09 13.88 -55.06
C ARG A 159 51.59 13.60 -55.12
N ARG A 160 52.13 12.94 -54.10
CA ARG A 160 53.55 12.60 -54.09
C ARG A 160 53.90 11.57 -55.16
N ILE A 161 53.03 10.59 -55.40
CA ILE A 161 53.20 9.60 -56.46
C ILE A 161 53.16 10.27 -57.83
N THR A 162 52.20 11.18 -58.09
CA THR A 162 52.11 11.88 -59.38
C THR A 162 53.32 12.79 -59.60
N GLU A 163 53.78 13.54 -58.59
CA GLU A 163 55.02 14.31 -58.64
C GLU A 163 56.24 13.43 -58.98
N LEU A 164 56.37 12.27 -58.34
CA LEU A 164 57.49 11.36 -58.57
C LEU A 164 57.43 10.75 -59.98
N LYS A 165 56.24 10.35 -60.46
CA LYS A 165 56.05 9.85 -61.83
C LYS A 165 56.44 10.90 -62.87
N ALA A 166 55.96 12.14 -62.72
CA ALA A 166 56.29 13.24 -63.63
C ALA A 166 57.79 13.56 -63.65
N LYS A 167 58.47 13.48 -62.49
CA LYS A 167 59.93 13.66 -62.42
C LYS A 167 60.70 12.54 -63.12
N VAL A 168 60.24 11.30 -63.00
CA VAL A 168 60.84 10.16 -63.69
C VAL A 168 60.65 10.29 -65.21
N GLU A 169 59.46 10.67 -65.66
CA GLU A 169 59.15 10.87 -67.08
C GLU A 169 59.96 12.03 -67.70
N ALA A 170 60.15 13.14 -66.98
CA ALA A 170 60.97 14.26 -67.44
C ALA A 170 62.49 13.99 -67.41
N ALA A 171 62.93 12.91 -66.78
CA ALA A 171 64.34 12.50 -66.71
C ALA A 171 64.74 11.46 -67.76
N ILE A 172 63.77 10.98 -68.55
CA ILE A 172 63.94 10.07 -69.70
C ILE A 172 63.91 10.90 -70.98
#